data_AF-A0AAE4JFD5-F1
#
_entry.id   AF-A0AAE4JFD5-F1
#
_cell.length_a   1.000
_cell.length_b   1.000
_cell.length_c   1.000
_cell.angle_alpha   90.00
_cell.angle_beta   90.00
_cell.angle_gamma   90.00
#
_symmetry.space_group_name_H-M   'P 1'
#
loop_
_entity.id
_entity.type
_entity.pdbx_description
1 polymer ?
#
loop_
_entity_poly.entity_id
_entity_poly.type
_entity_poly.pdbx_seq_one_letter_code
_entity_poly.pdbx_strand_id
1 'polypeptide(L)'
;MTTSAVRWRASIALTVGGEGTVASIVESDHGSEGSAREWVERKLPAARFPAWIPAARRRDGVELFGRVVRGRVVTDRLVPTWETEAEPVWHADRAGDAVQWRRCAAEER
;
A
#
# COMPACT_ATOMS: atom_id res chain seq x y z
N MET A 1 -11.22 24.47 -7.42
CA MET A 1 -10.70 23.17 -6.92
C MET A 1 -9.35 22.93 -7.57
N THR A 2 -8.27 22.88 -6.80
CA THR A 2 -6.94 22.58 -7.34
C THR A 2 -6.59 21.14 -6.99
N THR A 3 -6.91 20.22 -7.90
CA THR A 3 -6.49 18.83 -7.83
C THR A 3 -5.08 18.70 -8.38
N SER A 4 -4.21 17.96 -7.69
CA SER A 4 -2.90 17.61 -8.25
C SER A 4 -3.07 16.74 -9.50
N ALA A 5 -2.01 16.63 -10.30
CA ALA A 5 -1.93 15.60 -11.33
C ALA A 5 -2.17 14.21 -10.71
N VAL A 6 -2.76 13.32 -11.50
CA VAL A 6 -2.97 11.92 -11.11
C VAL A 6 -1.62 11.25 -10.86
N ARG A 7 -1.55 10.49 -9.77
CA ARG A 7 -0.36 9.77 -9.29
C ARG A 7 -0.71 8.34 -8.91
N TRP A 8 0.34 7.58 -8.65
CA TRP A 8 0.28 6.24 -8.10
C TRP A 8 0.90 6.23 -6.72
N ARG A 9 0.13 5.83 -5.71
CA ARG A 9 0.63 5.67 -4.34
C ARG A 9 0.96 4.22 -4.10
N ALA A 10 2.22 3.95 -3.80
CA ALA A 10 2.70 2.69 -3.27
C ALA A 10 2.72 2.76 -1.73
N SER A 11 2.40 1.65 -1.07
CA SER A 11 2.49 1.52 0.38
C SER A 11 2.93 0.13 0.80
N ILE A 12 3.67 0.04 1.91
CA ILE A 12 3.79 -1.20 2.68
C ILE A 12 2.80 -1.13 3.83
N ALA A 13 1.89 -2.09 3.88
CA ALA A 13 0.75 -2.08 4.77
C ALA A 13 0.70 -3.35 5.63
N LEU A 14 -0.08 -3.28 6.70
CA LEU A 14 -0.36 -4.38 7.62
C LEU A 14 -1.76 -4.92 7.36
N THR A 15 -1.89 -6.25 7.37
CA THR A 15 -3.17 -6.96 7.44
C THR A 15 -3.20 -7.88 8.66
N VAL A 16 -4.40 -8.26 9.09
CA VAL A 16 -4.64 -9.24 10.17
C VAL A 16 -5.59 -10.29 9.59
N GLY A 17 -5.17 -11.54 9.53
CA GLY A 17 -6.03 -12.63 9.05
C GLY A 17 -6.24 -12.67 7.53
N GLY A 18 -5.42 -11.95 6.76
CA GLY A 18 -5.38 -12.05 5.29
C GLY A 18 -6.42 -11.21 4.53
N GLU A 19 -7.34 -10.54 5.22
CA GLU A 19 -8.33 -9.67 4.57
C GLU A 19 -8.22 -8.23 5.08
N GLY A 20 -8.13 -7.28 4.13
CA GLY A 20 -8.19 -5.85 4.40
C GLY A 20 -6.87 -5.21 4.88
N THR A 21 -6.76 -3.90 4.63
CA THR A 21 -5.65 -3.07 5.15
C THR A 21 -6.00 -2.55 6.54
N VAL A 22 -5.17 -2.85 7.54
CA VAL A 22 -5.29 -2.25 8.88
C VAL A 22 -4.60 -0.89 8.94
N ALA A 23 -3.38 -0.78 8.39
CA ALA A 23 -2.64 0.48 8.34
C ALA A 23 -1.52 0.45 7.29
N SER A 24 -1.28 1.59 6.66
CA SER A 24 -0.03 1.85 5.93
C SER A 24 1.09 2.16 6.93
N ILE A 25 2.23 1.48 6.81
CA ILE A 25 3.44 1.78 7.61
C ILE A 25 4.29 2.84 6.92
N VAL A 26 4.37 2.76 5.59
CA VAL A 26 5.14 3.68 4.77
C VAL A 26 4.46 3.82 3.42
N GLU A 27 4.44 5.03 2.89
CA GLU A 27 3.84 5.40 1.62
C GLU A 27 4.87 6.13 0.74
N SER A 28 4.71 6.02 -0.58
CA SER A 28 5.50 6.72 -1.58
C SER A 28 4.62 7.04 -2.79
N ASP A 29 4.71 8.28 -3.28
CA ASP A 29 3.94 8.76 -4.44
C ASP A 29 4.80 8.74 -5.71
N HIS A 30 4.24 8.24 -6.80
CA HIS A 30 4.93 7.99 -8.07
C HIS A 30 4.15 8.55 -9.26
N GLY A 31 4.86 8.87 -10.34
CA GLY A 31 4.26 9.33 -11.59
C GLY A 31 3.63 8.22 -12.45
N SER A 32 3.96 6.95 -12.20
CA SER A 32 3.49 5.81 -12.99
C SER A 32 3.26 4.57 -12.15
N GLU A 33 2.40 3.66 -12.62
CA GLU A 33 2.14 2.37 -11.98
C GLU A 33 3.43 1.55 -11.84
N GLY A 34 4.22 1.47 -12.92
CA GLY A 34 5.46 0.70 -12.95
C GLY A 34 6.47 1.18 -11.91
N SER A 35 6.64 2.49 -11.73
CA SER A 35 7.53 3.03 -10.70
C SER A 35 7.05 2.73 -9.29
N ALA A 36 5.72 2.78 -9.05
CA ALA A 36 5.14 2.41 -7.77
C ALA A 36 5.33 0.92 -7.45
N ARG A 37 5.14 0.05 -8.45
CA ARG A 37 5.34 -1.41 -8.31
C ARG A 37 6.80 -1.77 -8.08
N GLU A 38 7.72 -1.18 -8.83
CA GLU A 38 9.16 -1.37 -8.65
C GLU A 38 9.61 -0.92 -7.24
N TRP A 39 9.00 0.14 -6.70
CA TRP A 39 9.25 0.54 -5.33
C TRP A 39 8.83 -0.54 -4.33
N VAL A 40 7.64 -1.14 -4.49
CA VAL A 40 7.16 -2.24 -3.63
C VAL A 40 8.06 -3.46 -3.75
N GLU A 41 8.44 -3.84 -4.97
CA GLU A 41 9.32 -4.99 -5.26
C GLU A 41 10.66 -4.87 -4.53
N ARG A 42 11.22 -3.65 -4.43
CA ARG A 42 12.44 -3.39 -3.66
C ARG A 42 12.19 -3.33 -2.16
N LYS A 43 11.08 -2.74 -1.73
CA LYS A 43 10.86 -2.37 -0.32
C LYS A 43 10.28 -3.51 0.51
N LEU A 44 9.32 -4.26 -0.03
CA LEU A 44 8.57 -5.28 0.70
C LEU A 44 9.46 -6.44 1.19
N PRO A 45 10.39 -7.01 0.39
CA PRO A 45 11.27 -8.08 0.86
C PRO A 45 12.19 -7.66 2.02
N ALA A 46 12.58 -6.39 2.06
CA ALA A 46 13.40 -5.84 3.14
C ALA A 46 12.58 -5.29 4.32
N ALA A 47 11.25 -5.23 4.21
CA ALA A 47 10.40 -4.64 5.23
C ALA A 47 10.39 -5.48 6.50
N ARG A 48 10.37 -4.78 7.64
CA ARG A 48 10.29 -5.36 8.99
C ARG A 48 9.06 -4.81 9.68
N PHE A 49 8.47 -5.61 10.56
CA PHE A 49 7.40 -5.12 11.42
C PHE A 49 7.91 -3.97 12.29
N PRO A 50 7.13 -2.88 12.42
CA PRO A 50 7.40 -1.84 13.39
C PRO A 50 7.58 -2.39 14.81
N ALA A 51 8.42 -1.73 15.61
CA ALA A 51 8.78 -2.19 16.96
C ALA A 51 7.57 -2.31 17.91
N TRP A 52 6.51 -1.55 17.67
CA TRP A 52 5.27 -1.59 18.45
C TRP A 52 4.42 -2.83 18.16
N ILE A 53 4.74 -3.65 17.14
CA ILE A 53 4.05 -4.92 16.85
C ILE A 53 4.78 -6.05 17.60
N PRO A 54 4.18 -6.61 18.67
CA PRO A 54 4.80 -7.67 19.45
C PRO A 54 5.01 -8.92 18.60
N ALA A 55 6.10 -9.65 18.85
CA ALA A 55 6.38 -10.90 18.14
C ALA A 55 5.25 -11.94 18.30
N ALA A 56 4.56 -11.94 19.44
CA ALA A 56 3.40 -12.81 19.68
C ALA A 56 2.28 -12.57 18.66
N ARG A 57 1.97 -11.29 18.35
CA ARG A 57 0.92 -10.93 17.38
C ARG A 57 1.25 -11.36 15.95
N ARG A 58 2.53 -11.53 15.62
CA ARG A 58 2.95 -12.02 14.29
C ARG A 58 2.49 -13.46 14.04
N ARG A 59 2.26 -14.24 15.11
CA ARG A 59 1.72 -15.60 15.01
C ARG A 59 0.20 -15.64 14.86
N ASP A 60 -0.47 -14.50 15.11
CA ASP A 60 -1.93 -14.35 14.97
C ASP A 60 -2.34 -13.98 13.53
N GLY A 61 -1.47 -14.20 12.54
CA GLY A 61 -1.74 -13.88 11.12
C GLY A 61 -1.58 -12.39 10.78
N VAL A 62 -0.70 -11.68 11.49
CA VAL A 62 -0.31 -10.29 11.12
C VAL A 62 0.76 -10.35 10.04
N GLU A 63 0.48 -9.76 8.88
CA GLU A 63 1.34 -9.83 7.71
C GLU A 63 1.63 -8.45 7.11
N LEU A 64 2.76 -8.36 6.41
CA LEU A 64 3.13 -7.19 5.61
C LEU A 64 2.84 -7.49 4.15
N PHE A 65 2.18 -6.55 3.48
CA PHE A 65 1.91 -6.62 2.06
C PHE A 65 2.13 -5.26 1.40
N GLY A 66 2.36 -5.27 0.09
CA GLY A 66 2.44 -4.10 -0.75
C GLY A 66 1.08 -3.73 -1.29
N ARG A 67 0.79 -2.44 -1.42
CA ARG A 67 -0.42 -1.94 -2.08
C ARG A 67 -0.06 -0.80 -3.02
N VAL A 68 -0.63 -0.81 -4.23
CA VAL A 68 -0.48 0.27 -5.21
C VAL A 68 -1.86 0.71 -5.67
N VAL A 69 -2.13 2.01 -5.55
CA VAL A 69 -3.39 2.62 -5.97
C VAL A 69 -3.19 3.89 -6.77
N ARG A 70 -4.09 4.12 -7.72
CA ARG A 70 -4.18 5.37 -8.46
C ARG A 70 -4.98 6.40 -7.68
N GLY A 71 -4.60 7.67 -7.77
CA GLY A 71 -5.32 8.73 -7.08
C GLY A 71 -4.68 10.10 -7.26
N ARG A 72 -5.06 11.04 -6.41
CA ARG A 72 -4.62 12.42 -6.45
C ARG A 72 -4.58 13.03 -5.06
N VAL A 73 -3.71 14.02 -4.88
CA VAL A 73 -3.70 14.85 -3.68
C VAL A 73 -4.69 15.99 -3.88
N VAL A 74 -5.63 16.09 -2.96
CA VAL A 74 -6.64 17.13 -2.88
C VAL A 74 -6.20 18.16 -1.85
N THR A 75 -6.04 19.40 -2.30
CA THR A 75 -5.41 20.48 -1.53
C THR A 75 -6.39 21.57 -1.10
N ASP A 76 -7.69 21.39 -1.36
CA ASP A 76 -8.74 22.34 -0.97
C ASP A 76 -9.20 22.20 0.49
N ARG A 77 -8.60 21.25 1.23
CA ARG A 77 -8.78 21.05 2.66
C ARG A 77 -7.59 21.62 3.44
N LEU A 78 -7.81 21.93 4.71
CA LEU A 78 -6.76 22.43 5.64
C LEU A 78 -5.52 21.52 5.65
N VAL A 79 -5.73 20.22 5.48
CA VAL A 79 -4.68 19.22 5.33
C VAL A 79 -4.86 18.56 3.96
N PRO A 80 -3.82 18.52 3.10
CA PRO A 80 -3.88 17.80 1.85
C PRO A 80 -4.27 16.33 2.08
N THR A 81 -5.31 15.87 1.40
CA THR A 81 -5.80 14.49 1.52
C THR A 81 -5.60 13.71 0.23
N TRP A 82 -5.27 12.43 0.34
CA TRP A 82 -5.25 11.54 -0.81
C TRP A 82 -6.67 11.05 -1.13
N GLU A 83 -7.09 11.25 -2.38
CA GLU A 83 -8.29 10.63 -2.93
C GLU A 83 -7.89 9.50 -3.88
N THR A 84 -8.34 8.29 -3.57
CA THR A 84 -8.13 7.10 -4.42
C THR A 84 -9.15 7.10 -5.56
N GLU A 85 -8.71 6.77 -6.76
CA GLU A 85 -9.59 6.53 -7.91
C GLU A 85 -10.14 5.11 -7.89
N ALA A 86 -11.34 4.92 -8.47
CA ALA A 86 -12.18 3.75 -8.25
C ALA A 86 -11.54 2.39 -8.61
N GLU A 87 -10.48 2.34 -9.44
CA GLU A 87 -9.63 1.17 -9.70
C GLU A 87 -8.58 1.50 -10.80
N PRO A 88 -7.50 0.71 -10.97
CA PRO A 88 -7.18 -0.56 -10.31
C PRO A 88 -6.46 -0.41 -8.96
N VAL A 89 -6.69 -1.40 -8.07
CA VAL A 89 -5.88 -1.64 -6.87
C VAL A 89 -5.00 -2.88 -7.09
N TRP A 90 -3.71 -2.76 -6.77
CA TRP A 90 -2.78 -3.88 -6.79
C TRP A 90 -2.35 -4.21 -5.37
N HIS A 91 -2.39 -5.49 -5.01
CA HIS A 91 -1.77 -6.02 -3.79
C HIS A 91 -0.56 -6.87 -4.16
N ALA A 92 0.46 -6.85 -3.31
CA ALA A 92 1.68 -7.63 -3.44
C ALA A 92 1.96 -8.39 -2.15
N ASP A 93 1.95 -9.71 -2.24
CA ASP A 93 2.31 -10.59 -1.14
C ASP A 93 3.80 -10.90 -1.20
N ARG A 94 4.44 -11.03 -0.05
CA ARG A 94 5.87 -11.36 0.01
C ARG A 94 6.08 -12.85 -0.30
N ALA A 95 6.93 -13.16 -1.27
CA ALA A 95 7.30 -14.53 -1.65
C ALA A 95 8.83 -14.68 -1.63
N GLY A 96 9.39 -14.90 -0.43
CA GLY A 96 10.85 -14.93 -0.23
C GLY A 96 11.49 -13.56 -0.45
N ASP A 97 12.35 -13.48 -1.46
CA ASP A 97 13.03 -12.26 -1.93
C ASP A 97 12.28 -11.56 -3.08
N ALA A 98 11.17 -12.14 -3.54
CA ALA A 98 10.30 -11.58 -4.57
C ALA A 98 8.93 -11.20 -3.97
N VAL A 99 8.08 -10.65 -4.83
CA VAL A 99 6.68 -10.35 -4.51
C VAL A 99 5.76 -11.02 -5.52
N GLN A 100 4.58 -11.44 -5.06
CA GLN A 100 3.52 -11.96 -5.90
C GLN A 100 2.41 -10.91 -6.00
N TRP A 101 2.17 -10.45 -7.23
CA TRP A 101 1.16 -9.43 -7.49
C TRP A 101 -0.20 -10.06 -7.74
N ARG A 102 -1.23 -9.46 -7.14
CA ARG A 102 -2.64 -9.71 -7.42
C ARG A 102 -3.36 -8.40 -7.67
N ARG A 103 -4.27 -8.40 -8.64
CA ARG A 103 -5.16 -7.27 -8.89
C ARG A 103 -6.43 -7.47 -8.09
N CYS A 104 -6.84 -6.46 -7.35
CA CYS A 104 -8.03 -6.49 -6.50
C CYS A 104 -9.03 -5.43 -6.99
N ALA A 105 -10.31 -5.74 -6.78
CA ALA A 105 -11.35 -4.72 -6.89
C ALA A 105 -11.24 -3.77 -5.68
N ALA A 106 -11.60 -2.50 -5.84
CA ALA A 106 -11.52 -1.51 -4.76
C ALA A 106 -12.48 -1.82 -3.59
N GLU A 107 -13.41 -2.76 -3.77
CA GLU A 107 -14.45 -3.12 -2.79
C GLU A 107 -14.03 -4.17 -1.75
N GLU A 108 -12.80 -4.69 -1.78
CA GLU A 108 -12.26 -5.48 -0.65
C GLU A 108 -11.83 -4.52 0.49
N ARG A 109 -12.81 -3.97 1.23
CA ARG A 109 -12.61 -3.20 2.47
C ARG A 109 -13.11 -3.96 3.69
#